data_AF-A0A367JBY6-F1
#
_entry.id   AF-A0A367JBY6-F1
#
_cell.length_a   1.000
_cell.length_b   1.000
_cell.length_c   1.000
_cell.angle_alpha   90.00
_cell.angle_beta   90.00
_cell.angle_gamma   90.00
#
_symmetry.space_group_name_H-M   'P 1'
#
loop_
_entity.id
_entity.type
_entity.pdbx_description
1 polymer ?
#
loop_
_entity_poly.entity_id
_entity_poly.type
_entity_poly.pdbx_seq_one_letter_code
_entity_poly.pdbx_strand_id
1 'polypeptide(L)'
;MWYSKEYDPIQAGSIDGHGTVPHDNAIKRAMNTHYKPPQHLKTDANCTLFVGRLSFDTVESTLQDYFSQFGDIVNVTIIRNNVTGLSEGYGFVTFRSESDTRQAYRQANRARIDDHTILVDYERSRLMKHWVPRRLGGGFGGRKESGQLRFGGRDRPFREVGNVPSDYKRSDHWKYSYRHRAKDRPRDQ
;
A
#
# COMPACT_ATOMS: atom_id res chain seq x y z
N MET A 1 -11.39 13.66 8.06
CA MET A 1 -10.63 12.74 7.17
C MET A 1 -11.17 11.34 7.35
N TRP A 2 -11.47 10.63 6.27
CA TRP A 2 -12.16 9.32 6.26
C TRP A 2 -11.23 8.12 6.47
N TYR A 3 -9.97 8.35 6.84
CA TYR A 3 -8.97 7.31 7.07
C TYR A 3 -8.63 7.20 8.56
N SER A 4 -8.26 5.98 9.00
CA SER A 4 -7.76 5.75 10.37
C SER A 4 -6.54 6.63 10.65
N LYS A 5 -6.50 7.25 11.84
CA LYS A 5 -5.35 8.04 12.29
C LYS A 5 -4.18 7.15 12.74
N GLU A 6 -4.46 5.89 13.05
CA GLU A 6 -3.49 4.94 13.57
C GLU A 6 -3.43 3.70 12.67
N TYR A 7 -2.22 3.18 12.50
CA TYR A 7 -1.95 1.95 11.76
C TYR A 7 -1.84 0.78 12.74
N ASP A 8 -2.69 -0.24 12.56
CA ASP A 8 -2.58 -1.51 13.25
C ASP A 8 -2.19 -2.60 12.23
N PRO A 9 -1.00 -3.22 12.35
CA PRO A 9 -0.58 -4.28 11.44
C PRO A 9 -1.50 -5.52 11.44
N ILE A 10 -2.13 -5.85 12.56
CA ILE A 10 -3.03 -7.02 12.68
C ILE A 10 -4.34 -6.72 11.96
N GLN A 11 -4.94 -5.56 12.21
CA GLN A 11 -6.16 -5.13 11.53
C GLN A 11 -5.92 -5.00 10.04
N ALA A 12 -4.81 -4.38 9.63
CA ALA A 12 -4.41 -4.31 8.22
C ALA A 12 -4.22 -5.71 7.60
N GLY A 13 -3.84 -6.73 8.38
CA GLY A 13 -3.79 -8.11 7.91
C GLY A 13 -5.18 -8.75 7.70
N SER A 14 -6.24 -8.22 8.31
CA SER A 14 -7.58 -8.77 8.24
C SER A 14 -8.41 -8.10 7.16
N ILE A 15 -9.18 -8.90 6.40
CA ILE A 15 -10.04 -8.40 5.32
C ILE A 15 -11.14 -7.46 5.84
N ASP A 16 -11.62 -7.70 7.06
CA ASP A 16 -12.68 -6.97 7.74
C ASP A 16 -12.17 -5.93 8.75
N GLY A 17 -10.85 -5.85 8.96
CA GLY A 17 -10.25 -4.93 9.93
C GLY A 17 -10.41 -5.33 11.41
N HIS A 18 -10.94 -6.52 11.72
CA HIS A 18 -11.20 -6.96 13.11
C HIS A 18 -10.21 -8.02 13.62
N GLY A 19 -9.11 -8.24 12.90
CA GLY A 19 -8.08 -9.19 13.32
C GLY A 19 -7.48 -8.81 14.67
N THR A 20 -7.35 -9.79 15.57
CA THR A 20 -6.77 -9.61 16.91
C THR A 20 -5.48 -10.40 17.13
N VAL A 21 -5.19 -11.36 16.26
CA VAL A 21 -4.03 -12.25 16.38
C VAL A 21 -3.17 -12.18 15.10
N PRO A 22 -1.83 -12.06 15.24
CA PRO A 22 -0.95 -12.10 14.08
C PRO A 22 -0.94 -13.49 13.44
N HIS A 23 -1.36 -13.55 12.17
CA HIS A 23 -1.50 -14.81 11.43
C HIS A 23 -0.43 -15.03 10.36
N ASP A 24 0.47 -14.06 10.15
CA ASP A 24 1.63 -14.21 9.25
C ASP A 24 2.92 -13.61 9.86
N ASN A 25 4.08 -14.03 9.37
CA ASN A 25 5.39 -13.59 9.86
C ASN A 25 5.66 -12.10 9.59
N ALA A 26 5.06 -11.53 8.55
CA ALA A 26 5.21 -10.11 8.23
C ALA A 26 4.43 -9.22 9.22
N ILE A 27 3.25 -9.65 9.69
CA ILE A 27 2.51 -8.97 10.77
C ILE A 27 3.33 -9.02 12.06
N LYS A 28 3.85 -10.20 12.44
CA LYS A 28 4.71 -10.33 13.62
C LYS A 28 5.92 -9.39 13.54
N ARG A 29 6.57 -9.32 12.37
CA ARG A 29 7.67 -8.39 12.12
C ARG A 29 7.23 -6.94 12.25
N ALA A 30 6.10 -6.57 11.67
CA ALA A 30 5.57 -5.21 11.72
C ALA A 30 5.24 -4.76 13.16
N MET A 31 4.62 -5.64 13.95
CA MET A 31 4.33 -5.37 15.37
C MET A 31 5.59 -5.11 16.19
N ASN A 32 6.67 -5.86 15.90
CA ASN A 32 7.94 -5.75 16.61
C ASN A 32 8.89 -4.69 16.01
N THR A 33 8.44 -3.94 15.01
CA THR A 33 9.26 -2.93 14.34
C THR A 33 8.99 -1.54 14.89
N HIS A 34 10.04 -0.79 15.21
CA HIS A 34 9.95 0.64 15.49
C HIS A 34 10.37 1.46 14.25
N TYR A 35 9.43 1.78 13.36
CA TYR A 35 9.69 2.66 12.23
C TYR A 35 9.67 4.13 12.67
N LYS A 36 10.71 4.89 12.31
CA LYS A 36 10.74 6.35 12.48
C LYS A 36 10.59 7.00 11.11
N PRO A 37 9.53 7.80 10.85
CA PRO A 37 9.42 8.53 9.61
C PRO A 37 10.52 9.60 9.48
N PRO A 38 10.87 10.00 8.25
CA PRO A 38 11.90 11.01 8.02
C PRO A 38 11.46 12.36 8.62
N GLN A 39 12.25 12.88 9.56
CA GLN A 39 11.97 14.13 10.26
C GLN A 39 12.55 15.38 9.56
N HIS A 40 13.55 15.20 8.70
CA HIS A 40 14.26 16.30 8.04
C HIS A 40 13.52 16.88 6.83
N LEU A 41 12.37 16.32 6.46
CA LEU A 41 11.58 16.81 5.33
C LEU A 41 10.89 18.11 5.72
N LYS A 42 11.20 19.19 4.98
CA LYS A 42 10.59 20.52 5.17
C LYS A 42 9.18 20.65 4.56
N THR A 43 8.74 19.66 3.80
CA THR A 43 7.43 19.65 3.15
C THR A 43 6.32 19.34 4.15
N ASP A 44 5.12 19.90 3.96
CA ASP A 44 3.95 19.53 4.76
C ASP A 44 3.40 18.17 4.30
N ALA A 45 3.27 17.24 5.24
CA ALA A 45 2.72 15.91 4.98
C ALA A 45 1.23 15.96 4.56
N ASN A 46 0.47 16.94 5.04
CA ASN A 46 -0.94 17.10 4.64
C ASN A 46 -1.08 17.56 3.19
N CYS A 47 -0.05 18.23 2.66
CA CYS A 47 0.03 18.67 1.28
C CYS A 47 0.85 17.71 0.39
N THR A 48 1.21 16.52 0.91
CA THR A 48 2.04 15.55 0.19
C THR A 48 1.26 14.28 -0.16
N LEU A 49 1.28 13.94 -1.44
CA LEU A 49 0.75 12.68 -1.95
C LEU A 49 1.87 11.66 -2.16
N PHE A 50 1.56 10.41 -1.82
CA PHE A 50 2.28 9.24 -2.28
C PHE A 50 1.80 8.86 -3.67
N VAL A 51 2.74 8.63 -4.59
CA VAL A 51 2.47 8.12 -5.93
C VAL A 51 3.24 6.83 -6.12
N GLY A 52 2.54 5.71 -6.27
CA GLY A 52 3.14 4.39 -6.43
C GLY A 52 2.76 3.73 -7.75
N ARG A 53 3.39 2.58 -8.05
CA ARG A 53 3.25 1.86 -9.33
C ARG A 53 3.67 2.69 -10.54
N LEU A 54 4.68 3.54 -10.34
CA LEU A 54 5.32 4.25 -11.43
C LEU A 54 6.11 3.26 -12.29
N SER A 55 6.32 3.60 -13.56
CA SER A 55 7.36 2.96 -14.34
C SER A 55 8.72 3.21 -13.67
N PHE A 56 9.67 2.29 -13.81
CA PHE A 56 11.02 2.51 -13.33
C PHE A 56 11.75 3.61 -14.12
N ASP A 57 11.28 3.89 -15.33
CA ASP A 57 11.82 4.93 -16.21
C ASP A 57 11.17 6.32 -15.98
N THR A 58 10.09 6.39 -15.19
CA THR A 58 9.44 7.67 -14.88
C THR A 58 10.39 8.57 -14.11
N VAL A 59 10.48 9.83 -14.54
CA VAL A 59 11.32 10.87 -13.93
C VAL A 59 10.46 11.95 -13.25
N GLU A 60 11.08 12.77 -12.40
CA GLU A 60 10.40 13.82 -11.64
C GLU A 60 9.67 14.82 -12.54
N SER A 61 10.25 15.20 -13.69
CA SER A 61 9.62 16.14 -14.62
C SER A 61 8.29 15.61 -15.15
N THR A 62 8.20 14.31 -15.48
CA THR A 62 6.96 13.68 -15.94
C THR A 62 5.85 13.81 -14.89
N LEU A 63 6.18 13.60 -13.62
CA LEU A 63 5.23 13.76 -12.53
C LEU A 63 4.88 15.24 -12.31
N GLN A 64 5.87 16.14 -12.39
CA GLN A 64 5.64 17.57 -12.25
C GLN A 64 4.67 18.07 -13.33
N ASP A 65 4.92 17.74 -14.59
CA ASP A 65 4.07 18.11 -15.72
C ASP A 65 2.66 17.56 -15.54
N TYR A 66 2.52 16.27 -15.23
CA TYR A 66 1.21 15.66 -15.03
C TYR A 66 0.45 16.27 -13.84
N PHE A 67 1.09 16.43 -12.68
CA PHE A 67 0.39 16.89 -11.47
C PHE A 67 0.15 18.41 -11.44
N SER A 68 0.84 19.19 -12.28
CA SER A 68 0.67 20.65 -12.35
C SER A 68 -0.75 21.07 -12.71
N GLN A 69 -1.51 20.22 -13.40
CA GLN A 69 -2.91 20.46 -13.75
C GLN A 69 -3.84 20.58 -12.53
N PHE A 70 -3.43 20.08 -11.37
CA PHE A 70 -4.24 20.12 -10.14
C PHE A 70 -3.90 21.29 -9.23
N GLY A 71 -2.74 21.94 -9.43
CA GLY A 71 -2.29 23.08 -8.64
C GLY A 71 -0.77 23.20 -8.56
N ASP A 72 -0.32 24.21 -7.81
CA ASP A 72 1.10 24.54 -7.71
C ASP A 72 1.87 23.47 -6.94
N ILE A 73 2.92 22.94 -7.57
CA ILE A 73 3.80 21.95 -6.97
C ILE A 73 4.98 22.64 -6.29
N VAL A 74 5.25 22.26 -5.04
CA VAL A 74 6.41 22.72 -4.27
C VAL A 74 7.60 21.79 -4.45
N ASN A 75 7.36 20.48 -4.49
CA ASN A 75 8.43 19.50 -4.60
C ASN A 75 7.92 18.20 -5.23
N VAL A 76 8.78 17.56 -6.03
CA VAL A 76 8.58 16.19 -6.54
C VAL A 76 9.82 15.39 -6.19
N THR A 77 9.65 14.16 -5.71
CA THR A 77 10.78 13.29 -5.38
C THR A 77 10.45 11.85 -5.72
N ILE A 78 11.21 11.24 -6.64
CA ILE A 78 11.14 9.80 -6.88
C ILE A 78 12.14 9.10 -5.98
N ILE A 79 11.66 8.08 -5.26
CA ILE A 79 12.51 7.30 -4.38
C ILE A 79 13.30 6.31 -5.22
N ARG A 80 14.62 6.35 -5.01
CA ARG A 80 15.59 5.48 -5.65
C ARG A 80 16.30 4.65 -4.60
N ASN A 81 16.78 3.50 -5.01
CA ASN A 81 17.63 2.67 -4.20
C ASN A 81 18.96 3.38 -3.94
N ASN A 82 19.37 3.50 -2.68
CA ASN A 82 20.59 4.24 -2.32
C ASN A 82 21.88 3.61 -2.86
N VAL A 83 21.87 2.31 -3.20
CA VAL A 83 23.06 1.60 -3.69
C VAL A 83 23.09 1.58 -5.21
N THR A 84 22.00 1.19 -5.87
CA THR A 84 21.97 1.04 -7.33
C THR A 84 21.57 2.31 -8.07
N GLY A 85 20.98 3.29 -7.37
CA GLY A 85 20.40 4.49 -7.98
C GLY A 85 19.13 4.26 -8.80
N LEU A 86 18.64 3.01 -8.88
CA LEU A 86 17.45 2.67 -9.66
C LEU A 86 16.18 3.12 -8.94
N SER A 87 15.15 3.49 -9.70
CA SER A 87 13.83 3.83 -9.17
C SER A 87 13.23 2.64 -8.41
N GLU A 88 12.59 2.92 -7.28
CA GLU A 88 11.80 1.93 -6.53
C GLU A 88 10.33 1.90 -7.01
N GLY A 89 10.00 2.64 -8.07
CA GLY A 89 8.65 2.66 -8.67
C GLY A 89 7.62 3.45 -7.85
N TYR A 90 8.07 4.36 -6.99
CA TYR A 90 7.21 5.28 -6.25
C TYR A 90 7.93 6.60 -5.91
N GLY A 91 7.12 7.61 -5.61
CA GLY A 91 7.59 8.94 -5.24
C GLY A 91 6.57 9.72 -4.43
N PHE A 92 6.89 10.98 -4.20
CA PHE A 92 6.07 11.93 -3.46
C PHE A 92 5.92 13.23 -4.25
N VAL A 93 4.71 13.78 -4.25
CA VAL A 93 4.39 15.08 -4.84
C VAL A 93 3.82 15.96 -3.74
N THR A 94 4.49 17.08 -3.45
CA THR A 94 4.04 18.07 -2.48
C THR A 94 3.46 19.27 -3.21
N PHE A 95 2.20 19.59 -2.93
CA PHE A 95 1.54 20.80 -3.42
C PHE A 95 1.73 21.98 -2.47
N ARG A 96 1.46 23.19 -2.98
CA ARG A 96 1.43 24.42 -2.17
C ARG A 96 0.23 24.43 -1.22
N SER A 97 -0.90 23.87 -1.62
CA SER A 97 -2.13 23.87 -0.81
C SER A 97 -2.69 22.45 -0.57
N GLU A 98 -3.36 22.29 0.57
CA GLU A 98 -4.10 21.05 0.89
C GLU A 98 -5.31 20.85 -0.05
N SER A 99 -5.87 21.94 -0.58
CA SER A 99 -6.98 21.90 -1.53
C SER A 99 -6.57 21.19 -2.82
N ASP A 100 -5.44 21.59 -3.40
CA ASP A 100 -4.88 21.00 -4.62
C ASP A 100 -4.52 19.53 -4.39
N THR A 101 -3.92 19.25 -3.23
CA THR A 101 -3.64 17.88 -2.77
C THR A 101 -4.89 17.02 -2.76
N ARG A 102 -6.01 17.54 -2.23
CA ARG A 102 -7.29 16.83 -2.17
C ARG A 102 -7.92 16.66 -3.55
N GLN A 103 -7.75 17.62 -4.46
CA GLN A 103 -8.21 17.52 -5.84
C GLN A 103 -7.43 16.44 -6.60
N ALA A 104 -6.09 16.52 -6.58
CA ALA A 104 -5.19 15.52 -7.15
C ALA A 104 -5.47 14.13 -6.57
N TYR A 105 -5.66 14.03 -5.25
CA TYR A 105 -6.04 12.78 -4.60
C TYR A 105 -7.29 12.17 -5.23
N ARG A 106 -8.35 12.96 -5.45
CA ARG A 106 -9.62 12.45 -6.00
C ARG A 106 -9.50 12.04 -7.46
N GLN A 107 -8.78 12.81 -8.27
CA GLN A 107 -8.83 12.71 -9.74
C GLN A 107 -7.66 11.93 -10.36
N ALA A 108 -6.46 11.95 -9.77
CA ALA A 108 -5.25 11.37 -10.38
C ALA A 108 -5.10 9.86 -10.15
N ASN A 109 -5.88 9.26 -9.24
CA ASN A 109 -5.74 7.84 -8.95
C ASN A 109 -6.15 6.99 -10.15
N ARG A 110 -5.32 6.00 -10.50
CA ARG A 110 -5.46 5.13 -11.67
C ARG A 110 -5.26 5.84 -13.02
N ALA A 111 -4.69 7.04 -13.02
CA ALA A 111 -4.20 7.64 -14.27
C ALA A 111 -3.11 6.77 -14.91
N ARG A 112 -2.91 6.93 -16.23
CA ARG A 112 -1.82 6.28 -16.96
C ARG A 112 -0.67 7.28 -17.15
N ILE A 113 0.52 6.91 -16.67
CA ILE A 113 1.78 7.62 -16.90
C ILE A 113 2.80 6.56 -17.34
N ASP A 114 3.48 6.78 -18.45
CA ASP A 114 4.48 5.84 -19.01
C ASP A 114 3.96 4.40 -19.07
N ASP A 115 2.73 4.24 -19.58
CA ASP A 115 1.97 2.99 -19.67
C ASP A 115 1.63 2.27 -18.37
N HIS A 116 1.89 2.90 -17.22
CA HIS A 116 1.58 2.36 -15.91
C HIS A 116 0.35 3.02 -15.30
N THR A 117 -0.53 2.20 -14.73
CA THR A 117 -1.66 2.68 -13.91
C THR A 117 -1.17 3.03 -12.51
N ILE A 118 -1.07 4.32 -12.22
CA ILE A 118 -0.51 4.82 -10.97
C ILE A 118 -1.50 4.66 -9.81
N LEU A 119 -0.95 4.49 -8.61
CA LEU A 119 -1.69 4.58 -7.35
C LEU A 119 -1.39 5.93 -6.72
N VAL A 120 -2.42 6.71 -6.40
CA VAL A 120 -2.29 7.97 -5.66
C VAL A 120 -2.92 7.81 -4.28
N ASP A 121 -2.15 8.05 -3.22
CA ASP A 121 -2.65 8.04 -1.84
C ASP A 121 -2.04 9.18 -1.02
N TYR A 122 -2.54 9.43 0.18
CA TYR A 122 -1.91 10.37 1.12
C TYR A 122 -0.60 9.81 1.66
N GLU A 123 0.34 10.69 2.00
CA GLU A 123 1.58 10.30 2.66
C GLU A 123 1.32 9.69 4.05
N ARG A 124 1.41 8.35 4.16
CA ARG A 124 1.09 7.66 5.43
C ARG A 124 2.19 7.77 6.47
N SER A 125 3.46 7.87 6.07
CA SER A 125 4.60 7.83 7.00
C SER A 125 4.56 8.90 8.08
N ARG A 126 4.23 10.14 7.71
CA ARG A 126 4.15 11.26 8.66
C ARG A 126 2.73 11.52 9.17
N LEU A 127 1.69 11.12 8.43
CA LEU A 127 0.29 11.37 8.82
C LEU A 127 -0.32 10.30 9.73
N MET A 128 0.11 9.04 9.60
CA MET A 128 -0.52 7.90 10.29
C MET A 128 0.39 7.41 11.42
N LYS A 129 -0.11 7.48 12.66
CA LYS A 129 0.63 7.02 13.83
C LYS A 129 0.87 5.50 13.73
N HIS A 130 2.03 5.05 14.19
CA HIS A 130 2.43 3.63 14.13
C HIS A 130 2.54 3.05 12.72
N TRP A 131 2.60 3.88 11.68
CA TRP A 131 2.80 3.42 10.31
C TRP A 131 4.05 2.55 10.18
N VAL A 132 3.90 1.39 9.56
CA VAL A 132 5.02 0.49 9.22
C VAL A 132 5.03 0.29 7.71
N PRO A 133 6.15 0.52 6.99
CA PRO A 133 6.21 0.31 5.55
C PRO A 133 6.23 -1.18 5.16
N ARG A 134 5.95 -1.48 3.89
CA ARG A 134 5.89 -2.85 3.33
C ARG A 134 7.15 -3.67 3.61
N ARG A 135 8.34 -3.08 3.44
CA ARG A 135 9.64 -3.76 3.68
C ARG A 135 9.81 -4.27 5.11
N LEU A 136 9.07 -3.72 6.06
CA LEU A 136 9.07 -4.14 7.47
C LEU A 136 7.83 -4.98 7.84
N GLY A 137 7.03 -5.38 6.84
CA GLY A 137 5.87 -6.27 7.00
C GLY A 137 4.52 -5.58 7.18
N GLY A 138 4.51 -4.25 7.22
CA GLY A 138 3.29 -3.44 7.27
C GLY A 138 2.78 -3.08 5.87
N GLY A 139 2.46 -1.79 5.70
CA GLY A 139 1.97 -1.14 4.50
C GLY A 139 0.58 -1.59 4.07
N PHE A 140 0.06 -1.01 2.99
CA PHE A 140 -1.22 -1.41 2.40
C PHE A 140 -1.04 -2.13 1.06
N GLY A 141 -2.07 -2.84 0.62
CA GLY A 141 -2.11 -3.50 -0.67
C GLY A 141 -1.39 -4.84 -0.67
N GLY A 142 -0.71 -5.14 -1.78
CA GLY A 142 -0.10 -6.45 -2.03
C GLY A 142 -0.88 -7.31 -3.02
N ARG A 143 -0.20 -8.37 -3.45
CA ARG A 143 -0.69 -9.37 -4.40
C ARG A 143 -1.22 -10.59 -3.62
N LYS A 144 -2.29 -11.21 -4.10
CA LYS A 144 -2.89 -12.36 -3.39
C LYS A 144 -1.93 -13.55 -3.40
N GLU A 145 -1.19 -13.69 -4.49
CA GLU A 145 -0.24 -14.77 -4.73
C GLU A 145 0.97 -14.69 -3.77
N SER A 146 1.30 -13.49 -3.27
CA SER A 146 2.42 -13.31 -2.33
C SER A 146 2.06 -13.70 -0.89
N GLY A 147 0.80 -14.05 -0.60
CA GLY A 147 0.32 -14.37 0.76
C GLY A 147 0.38 -13.22 1.76
N GLN A 148 0.65 -11.98 1.31
CA GLN A 148 0.88 -10.81 2.16
C GLN A 148 -0.04 -9.65 1.76
N LEU A 149 -1.35 -9.89 1.82
CA LEU A 149 -2.35 -8.84 1.62
C LEU A 149 -2.46 -7.96 2.86
N ARG A 150 -2.63 -6.66 2.63
CA ARG A 150 -2.94 -5.67 3.67
C ARG A 150 -4.08 -4.77 3.21
N PHE A 151 -5.08 -4.62 4.08
CA PHE A 151 -6.31 -3.89 3.89
C PHE A 151 -6.30 -2.56 4.66
N GLY A 152 -7.32 -1.73 4.45
CA GLY A 152 -7.46 -0.40 5.05
C GLY A 152 -6.87 0.74 4.22
N GLY A 153 -6.21 0.41 3.09
CA GLY A 153 -5.72 1.39 2.12
C GLY A 153 -6.71 1.62 0.96
N ARG A 154 -6.40 2.59 0.10
CA ARG A 154 -7.29 3.00 -1.00
C ARG A 154 -7.72 1.87 -1.95
N ASP A 155 -6.76 1.06 -2.39
CA ASP A 155 -7.02 -0.04 -3.35
C ASP A 155 -7.59 -1.31 -2.71
N ARG A 156 -7.51 -1.42 -1.38
CA ARG A 156 -7.99 -2.56 -0.60
C ARG A 156 -8.60 -2.04 0.71
N PRO A 157 -9.77 -1.38 0.67
CA PRO A 157 -10.46 -0.99 1.89
C PRO A 157 -10.85 -2.25 2.68
N PHE A 158 -11.11 -2.08 3.98
CA PHE A 158 -11.74 -3.13 4.77
C PHE A 158 -13.13 -3.46 4.19
N ARG A 159 -13.51 -4.73 4.23
CA ARG A 159 -14.86 -5.16 3.83
C ARG A 159 -15.75 -5.16 5.07
N GLU A 160 -16.88 -4.47 4.98
CA GLU A 160 -17.93 -4.60 5.98
C GLU A 160 -18.44 -6.04 6.01
N VAL A 161 -18.69 -6.58 7.20
CA VAL A 161 -19.09 -7.99 7.41
C VAL A 161 -20.56 -8.23 7.00
N GLY A 162 -21.27 -7.21 6.49
CA GLY A 162 -22.65 -7.31 6.04
C GLY A 162 -22.78 -7.94 4.65
N ASN A 163 -23.39 -9.12 4.58
CA ASN A 163 -23.72 -9.90 3.38
C ASN A 163 -22.54 -10.56 2.63
N VAL A 164 -21.87 -11.50 3.30
CA VAL A 164 -21.26 -12.63 2.58
C VAL A 164 -22.36 -13.67 2.34
N PRO A 165 -22.78 -13.95 1.09
CA PRO A 165 -23.69 -15.05 0.82
C PRO A 165 -23.14 -16.34 1.45
N SER A 166 -24.00 -17.12 2.12
CA SER A 166 -23.57 -18.33 2.84
C SER A 166 -22.78 -19.29 1.93
N ASP A 167 -23.03 -19.23 0.62
CA ASP A 167 -22.37 -19.99 -0.44
C ASP A 167 -20.84 -19.75 -0.50
N TYR A 168 -20.35 -18.57 -0.11
CA TYR A 168 -18.91 -18.28 -0.11
C TYR A 168 -18.17 -18.98 1.05
N LYS A 169 -18.88 -19.38 2.11
CA LYS A 169 -18.33 -20.20 3.21
C LYS A 169 -18.02 -21.64 2.77
N ARG A 170 -18.48 -22.08 1.58
CA ARG A 170 -18.25 -23.43 1.05
C ARG A 170 -16.98 -23.60 0.20
N SER A 171 -16.17 -22.56 0.03
CA SER A 171 -14.94 -22.66 -0.80
C SER A 171 -13.71 -23.24 -0.07
N ASP A 172 -13.82 -23.65 1.19
CA ASP A 172 -12.77 -24.41 1.91
C ASP A 172 -12.50 -25.80 1.30
N HIS A 173 -13.20 -26.19 0.22
CA HIS A 173 -12.97 -27.43 -0.52
C HIS A 173 -11.53 -27.56 -1.06
N TRP A 174 -10.79 -26.45 -1.26
CA TRP A 174 -9.39 -26.52 -1.65
C TRP A 174 -8.50 -27.13 -0.54
N LYS A 175 -8.84 -26.95 0.75
CA LYS A 175 -8.10 -27.55 1.88
C LYS A 175 -8.26 -29.07 1.95
N TYR A 176 -9.34 -29.62 1.41
CA TYR A 176 -9.56 -31.07 1.34
C TYR A 176 -8.77 -31.70 0.18
N SER A 177 -8.72 -31.02 -0.97
CA SER A 177 -8.02 -31.54 -2.17
C SER A 177 -6.50 -31.67 -2.01
N TYR A 178 -5.86 -30.82 -1.20
CA TYR A 178 -4.41 -30.88 -1.01
C TYR A 178 -3.97 -32.01 -0.05
N ARG A 179 -4.81 -32.36 0.94
CA ARG A 179 -4.51 -33.41 1.92
C ARG A 179 -4.59 -34.82 1.35
N HIS A 180 -5.41 -35.03 0.33
CA HIS A 180 -5.52 -36.34 -0.32
C HIS A 180 -4.45 -36.57 -1.40
N ARG A 181 -3.99 -35.52 -2.11
CA ARG A 181 -2.99 -35.68 -3.17
C ARG A 181 -1.56 -35.94 -2.67
N ALA A 182 -1.28 -35.66 -1.40
CA ALA A 182 0.05 -35.82 -0.82
C ALA A 182 0.35 -37.24 -0.29
N LYS A 183 -0.64 -38.15 -0.25
CA LYS A 183 -0.46 -39.51 0.26
C LYS A 183 -0.11 -40.55 -0.82
N ASP A 184 -0.29 -40.22 -2.10
CA ASP A 184 -0.15 -41.18 -3.21
C ASP A 184 1.13 -40.99 -4.05
N ARG A 185 2.18 -40.36 -3.51
CA ARG A 185 3.49 -40.40 -4.19
C ARG A 185 4.20 -41.70 -3.83
N PRO A 186 4.53 -42.57 -4.81
CA PRO A 186 5.45 -43.68 -4.59
C PRO A 186 6.79 -43.12 -4.11
N ARG A 187 7.40 -43.78 -3.12
CA ARG A 187 8.83 -43.59 -2.84
C ARG A 187 9.58 -44.33 -3.93
N ASP A 188 10.20 -43.59 -4.83
CA ASP A 188 11.18 -44.15 -5.75
C ASP A 188 12.40 -44.62 -4.93
N GLN A 189 12.73 -45.91 -5.05
CA GLN A 189 14.03 -46.50 -4.75
C GLN A 189 14.71 -46.87 -6.07
#